data_AF-A0A7Y6AC58-F1
#
_entry.id   AF-A0A7Y6AC58-F1
#
_cell.length_a   1.000
_cell.length_b   1.000
_cell.length_c   1.000
_cell.angle_alpha   90.00
_cell.angle_beta   90.00
_cell.angle_gamma   90.00
#
_symmetry.space_group_name_H-M   'P 1'
#
loop_
_entity.id
_entity.type
_entity.pdbx_description
1 polymer ?
#
loop_
_entity_poly.entity_id
_entity_poly.type
_entity_poly.pdbx_seq_one_letter_code
_entity_poly.pdbx_strand_id
1 'polypeptide(L)'
;MRTRTRKAAVVAAAAGLVVAVGGATPALAATGSPPGRVESQRMDVVQKVTAFWDQYKSAVEGTNPNMDPQEVRHEFLTPELNAELDAWAEANDADPVFRAQNVPVDRSVRYEGSGMGHASVVVTQYWGDGSATDVWYRVPLDGSQIDGLQDPPA
;
A
#
# COMPACT_ATOMS: atom_id res chain seq x y z
N MET A 1 -2.98 44.83 29.70
CA MET A 1 -1.64 45.23 30.18
C MET A 1 -0.61 44.43 29.38
N ARG A 2 -0.03 44.96 28.29
CA ARG A 2 1.33 45.57 28.22
C ARG A 2 2.35 44.67 28.94
N THR A 3 3.26 44.01 28.24
CA THR A 3 4.48 44.67 27.72
C THR A 3 5.06 44.01 26.47
N ARG A 4 5.52 44.86 25.55
CA ARG A 4 6.35 44.56 24.37
C ARG A 4 7.82 44.52 24.77
N THR A 5 8.63 43.73 24.08
CA THR A 5 10.04 44.10 23.85
C THR A 5 10.50 43.66 22.46
N ARG A 6 10.82 44.65 21.62
CA ARG A 6 11.58 44.53 20.38
C ARG A 6 13.06 44.49 20.72
N LYS A 7 13.90 43.83 19.90
CA LYS A 7 15.17 44.38 19.39
C LYS A 7 15.82 43.44 18.38
N ALA A 8 16.11 44.01 17.22
CA ALA A 8 16.93 43.44 16.16
C ALA A 8 18.42 43.58 16.49
N ALA A 9 19.25 42.71 15.90
CA ALA A 9 20.65 43.01 15.61
C ALA A 9 21.09 42.20 14.37
N VAL A 10 21.31 42.93 13.28
CA VAL A 10 22.21 42.60 12.17
C VAL A 10 23.65 42.56 12.72
N VAL A 11 24.54 41.72 12.17
CA VAL A 11 25.94 42.08 11.82
C VAL A 11 26.75 40.88 11.31
N ALA A 12 27.33 41.13 10.12
CA ALA A 12 28.62 40.73 9.55
C ALA A 12 29.00 39.28 9.26
N ALA A 13 29.29 39.09 7.98
CA ALA A 13 30.23 38.12 7.43
C ALA A 13 31.64 38.26 8.02
N ALA A 14 32.29 37.12 8.25
CA ALA A 14 33.73 37.01 8.33
C ALA A 14 34.17 35.84 7.46
N ALA A 15 34.98 36.15 6.45
CA ALA A 15 35.69 35.19 5.63
C ALA A 15 36.73 34.46 6.50
N GLY A 16 36.72 33.13 6.44
CA GLY A 16 37.74 32.27 7.03
C GLY A 16 38.14 31.21 6.02
N LEU A 17 39.20 31.48 5.25
CA LEU A 17 39.88 30.49 4.43
C LEU A 17 40.71 29.61 5.37
N VAL A 18 40.25 28.39 5.65
CA VAL A 18 41.03 27.38 6.36
C VAL A 18 41.30 26.24 5.38
N VAL A 19 42.55 26.12 4.95
CA VAL A 19 43.07 24.97 4.23
C VAL A 19 43.25 23.84 5.25
N ALA A 20 42.35 22.85 5.21
CA ALA A 20 42.51 21.60 5.94
C ALA A 20 42.66 20.46 4.94
N VAL A 21 43.87 19.91 4.87
CA VAL A 21 44.19 18.64 4.23
C VAL A 21 43.82 17.53 5.21
N GLY A 22 42.95 16.59 4.81
CA GLY A 22 42.83 15.29 5.48
C GLY A 22 41.41 14.91 5.90
N GLY A 23 40.98 13.76 5.39
CA GLY A 23 39.79 13.04 5.84
C GLY A 23 38.61 13.12 4.89
N ALA A 24 38.69 12.42 3.76
CA ALA A 24 37.49 12.05 3.01
C ALA A 24 36.65 11.11 3.89
N THR A 25 35.76 11.69 4.70
CA THR A 25 34.61 10.94 5.23
C THR A 25 33.75 10.58 4.02
N PRO A 26 33.44 9.30 3.77
CA PRO A 26 32.37 9.00 2.82
C PRO A 26 31.12 9.65 3.41
N ALA A 27 30.65 10.71 2.76
CA ALA A 27 29.28 11.15 2.94
C ALA A 27 28.44 9.92 2.61
N LEU A 28 27.75 9.38 3.63
CA LEU A 28 26.68 8.42 3.42
C LEU A 28 25.65 9.13 2.55
N ALA A 29 25.79 8.97 1.24
CA ALA A 29 24.73 9.28 0.30
C ALA A 29 23.51 8.54 0.83
N ALA A 30 22.45 9.28 1.16
CA ALA A 30 21.17 8.70 1.50
C ALA A 30 20.85 7.67 0.41
N THR A 31 20.81 6.40 0.81
CA THR A 31 20.54 5.27 -0.08
C THR A 31 19.07 5.33 -0.47
N GLY A 32 18.74 6.23 -1.38
CA GLY A 32 17.57 6.07 -2.22
C GLY A 32 17.81 4.83 -3.06
N SER A 33 16.84 3.90 -3.05
CA SER A 33 16.87 2.76 -3.98
C SER A 33 17.06 3.26 -5.41
N PRO A 34 17.83 2.56 -6.26
CA PRO A 34 17.97 2.94 -7.67
C PRO A 34 16.58 3.13 -8.29
N PRO A 35 16.38 4.12 -9.18
CA PRO A 35 15.05 4.43 -9.71
C PRO A 35 14.37 3.21 -10.36
N GLY A 36 15.15 2.31 -10.99
CA GLY A 36 14.62 1.07 -11.55
C GLY A 36 14.09 0.06 -10.51
N ARG A 37 14.66 0.02 -9.29
CA ARG A 37 14.20 -0.90 -8.24
C ARG A 37 12.81 -0.52 -7.73
N VAL A 38 12.57 0.77 -7.51
CA VAL A 38 11.28 1.27 -7.01
C VAL A 38 10.18 0.98 -8.02
N GLU A 39 10.45 1.17 -9.31
CA GLU A 39 9.48 0.89 -10.37
C GLU A 39 9.19 -0.61 -10.47
N SER A 40 10.20 -1.48 -10.41
CA SER A 40 9.98 -2.93 -10.38
C SER A 40 9.12 -3.35 -9.18
N GLN A 41 9.44 -2.87 -7.97
CA GLN A 41 8.64 -3.18 -6.78
C GLN A 41 7.20 -2.71 -6.90
N ARG A 42 6.97 -1.53 -7.47
CA ARG A 42 5.62 -1.03 -7.77
C ARG A 42 4.86 -1.98 -8.70
N MET A 43 5.49 -2.40 -9.80
CA MET A 43 4.87 -3.34 -10.74
C MET A 43 4.58 -4.68 -10.08
N ASP A 44 5.47 -5.18 -9.22
CA ASP A 44 5.31 -6.46 -8.54
C ASP A 44 4.12 -6.46 -7.56
N VAL A 45 3.96 -5.40 -6.75
CA VAL A 45 2.83 -5.32 -5.81
C VAL A 45 1.49 -5.14 -6.52
N VAL A 46 1.45 -4.37 -7.62
CA VAL A 46 0.24 -4.24 -8.44
C VAL A 46 -0.11 -5.57 -9.08
N GLN A 47 0.85 -6.27 -9.68
CA GLN A 47 0.64 -7.59 -10.27
C GLN A 47 0.16 -8.62 -9.24
N LYS A 48 0.68 -8.59 -8.02
CA LYS A 48 0.23 -9.49 -6.95
C LYS A 48 -1.24 -9.27 -6.59
N VAL A 49 -1.66 -8.01 -6.39
CA VAL A 49 -3.06 -7.68 -6.06
C VAL A 49 -3.99 -7.99 -7.25
N THR A 50 -3.51 -7.73 -8.46
CA THR A 50 -4.20 -8.13 -9.69
C THR A 50 -4.41 -9.65 -9.70
N ALA A 51 -3.36 -10.44 -9.60
CA ALA A 51 -3.43 -11.90 -9.61
C ALA A 51 -4.33 -12.46 -8.50
N PHE A 52 -4.25 -11.91 -7.28
CA PHE A 52 -5.11 -12.28 -6.17
C PHE A 52 -6.59 -12.11 -6.53
N TRP A 53 -7.01 -10.91 -6.91
CA TRP A 53 -8.44 -10.67 -7.10
C TRP A 53 -9.00 -11.31 -8.36
N ASP A 54 -8.21 -11.52 -9.42
CA ASP A 54 -8.70 -12.30 -10.58
C ASP A 54 -8.97 -13.74 -10.19
N GLN A 55 -8.03 -14.37 -9.47
CA GLN A 55 -8.20 -15.75 -9.03
C GLN A 55 -9.33 -15.89 -8.01
N TYR A 56 -9.46 -14.93 -7.09
CA TYR A 56 -10.51 -14.93 -6.08
C TYR A 56 -11.87 -14.74 -6.73
N LYS A 57 -12.02 -13.78 -7.65
CA LYS A 57 -13.27 -13.59 -8.39
C LYS A 57 -13.65 -14.83 -9.20
N SER A 58 -12.70 -15.40 -9.95
CA SER A 58 -12.97 -16.63 -10.67
C SER A 58 -13.38 -17.78 -9.75
N ALA A 59 -12.80 -17.87 -8.55
CA ALA A 59 -13.18 -18.88 -7.56
C ALA A 59 -14.59 -18.64 -7.00
N VAL A 60 -14.94 -17.40 -6.67
CA VAL A 60 -16.29 -17.02 -6.19
C VAL A 60 -17.35 -17.27 -7.28
N GLU A 61 -17.02 -17.01 -8.55
CA GLU A 61 -17.89 -17.30 -9.69
C GLU A 61 -17.93 -18.79 -10.09
N GLY A 62 -17.15 -19.66 -9.42
CA GLY A 62 -17.06 -21.09 -9.72
C GLY A 62 -16.40 -21.41 -11.07
N THR A 63 -15.64 -20.46 -11.62
CA THR A 63 -14.92 -20.61 -12.90
C THR A 63 -13.43 -20.94 -12.71
N ASN A 64 -12.89 -20.81 -11.50
CA ASN A 64 -11.55 -21.29 -11.16
C ASN A 64 -11.55 -22.82 -11.03
N PRO A 65 -10.79 -23.56 -11.86
CA PRO A 65 -10.79 -25.01 -11.84
C PRO A 65 -9.89 -25.62 -10.76
N ASN A 66 -9.03 -24.83 -10.12
CA ASN A 66 -7.94 -25.33 -9.28
C ASN A 66 -8.14 -25.07 -7.80
N MET A 67 -8.79 -23.96 -7.45
CA MET A 67 -8.90 -23.48 -6.07
C MET A 67 -10.28 -22.92 -5.79
N ASP A 68 -10.79 -23.21 -4.59
CA ASP A 68 -11.95 -22.51 -4.04
C ASP A 68 -11.56 -21.12 -3.48
N PRO A 69 -12.54 -20.25 -3.13
CA PRO A 69 -12.25 -18.90 -2.64
C PRO A 69 -11.37 -18.87 -1.38
N GLN A 70 -11.52 -19.86 -0.49
CA GLN A 70 -10.75 -19.95 0.75
C GLN A 70 -9.30 -20.34 0.46
N GLU A 71 -9.08 -21.28 -0.47
CA GLU A 71 -7.73 -21.68 -0.91
C GLU A 71 -6.97 -20.53 -1.56
N VAL A 72 -7.63 -19.75 -2.43
CA VAL A 72 -7.03 -18.54 -3.03
C VAL A 72 -6.62 -17.55 -1.93
N ARG A 73 -7.49 -17.34 -0.94
CA ARG A 73 -7.18 -16.46 0.19
C ARG A 73 -6.00 -16.97 1.01
N HIS A 74 -5.86 -18.28 1.21
CA HIS A 74 -4.70 -18.86 1.90
C HIS A 74 -3.39 -18.71 1.12
N GLU A 75 -3.44 -18.70 -0.21
CA GLU A 75 -2.25 -18.47 -1.04
C GLU A 75 -1.76 -17.02 -0.94
N PHE A 76 -2.68 -16.04 -1.01
CA PHE A 76 -2.32 -14.64 -1.16
C PHE A 76 -2.29 -13.83 0.14
N LEU A 77 -3.10 -14.20 1.13
CA LEU A 77 -3.31 -13.42 2.35
C LEU A 77 -2.67 -14.10 3.56
N THR A 78 -2.22 -13.29 4.52
CA THR A 78 -1.73 -13.85 5.79
C THR A 78 -2.86 -14.58 6.54
N PRO A 79 -2.54 -15.57 7.38
CA PRO A 79 -3.53 -16.23 8.23
C PRO A 79 -4.28 -15.25 9.14
N GLU A 80 -3.60 -14.24 9.65
CA GLU A 80 -4.18 -13.21 10.52
C GLU A 80 -5.20 -12.37 9.76
N LEU A 81 -4.85 -11.88 8.56
CA LEU A 81 -5.80 -11.13 7.72
C LEU A 81 -6.99 -12.01 7.35
N ASN A 82 -6.77 -13.29 7.08
CA ASN A 82 -7.87 -14.20 6.79
C ASN A 82 -8.88 -14.31 7.94
N ALA A 83 -8.39 -14.46 9.17
CA ALA A 83 -9.27 -14.51 10.34
C ALA A 83 -10.04 -13.19 10.55
N GLU A 84 -9.39 -12.04 10.32
CA GLU A 84 -10.05 -10.73 10.41
C GLU A 84 -11.16 -10.56 9.37
N LEU A 85 -10.91 -11.01 8.14
CA LEU A 85 -11.89 -10.96 7.05
C LEU A 85 -13.08 -11.91 7.29
N ASP A 86 -12.84 -13.10 7.84
CA ASP A 86 -13.91 -14.04 8.17
C ASP A 86 -14.82 -13.50 9.27
N ALA A 87 -14.23 -12.92 10.33
CA ALA A 87 -14.99 -12.27 11.39
C ALA A 87 -15.80 -11.08 10.88
N TRP A 88 -15.25 -10.31 9.94
CA TRP A 88 -15.98 -9.23 9.31
C TRP A 88 -17.14 -9.76 8.44
N ALA A 89 -16.90 -10.79 7.62
CA ALA A 89 -17.92 -11.38 6.76
C ALA A 89 -19.10 -11.93 7.58
N GLU A 90 -18.82 -12.61 8.69
CA GLU A 90 -19.85 -13.11 9.62
C GLU A 90 -20.70 -11.96 10.20
N ALA A 91 -20.06 -10.85 10.57
CA ALA A 91 -20.74 -9.69 11.14
C ALA A 91 -21.58 -8.89 10.11
N ASN A 92 -21.24 -8.97 8.83
CA ASN A 92 -21.83 -8.14 7.78
C ASN A 92 -22.68 -8.92 6.76
N ASP A 93 -22.69 -10.25 6.83
CA ASP A 93 -23.36 -11.14 5.88
C ASP A 93 -22.97 -10.81 4.43
N ALA A 94 -21.66 -10.70 4.19
CA ALA A 94 -21.10 -10.20 2.94
C ALA A 94 -19.83 -10.96 2.55
N ASP A 95 -19.44 -10.89 1.28
CA ASP A 95 -18.17 -11.44 0.83
C ASP A 95 -16.99 -10.71 1.51
N PRO A 96 -16.04 -11.45 2.11
CA PRO A 96 -14.96 -10.87 2.89
C PRO A 96 -14.02 -9.94 2.10
N VAL A 97 -13.75 -10.28 0.84
CA VAL A 97 -12.76 -9.58 0.00
C VAL A 97 -13.40 -8.46 -0.79
N PHE A 98 -14.57 -8.72 -1.38
CA PHE A 98 -15.34 -7.71 -2.12
C PHE A 98 -16.01 -6.70 -1.19
N ARG A 99 -16.17 -7.05 0.09
CA ARG A 99 -16.78 -6.21 1.13
C ARG A 99 -18.22 -5.85 0.78
N ALA A 100 -18.92 -6.76 0.11
CA ALA A 100 -20.27 -6.55 -0.42
C ALA A 100 -21.02 -7.89 -0.55
N GLN A 101 -22.36 -7.82 -0.66
CA GLN A 101 -23.20 -9.02 -0.86
C GLN A 101 -23.14 -9.56 -2.30
N ASN A 102 -22.74 -8.73 -3.26
CA ASN A 102 -22.66 -9.05 -4.67
C ASN A 102 -21.21 -9.09 -5.16
N VAL A 103 -21.01 -9.71 -6.33
CA VAL A 103 -19.70 -9.79 -6.99
C VAL A 103 -19.52 -8.56 -7.90
N PRO A 104 -18.35 -7.89 -7.88
CA PRO A 104 -18.07 -6.77 -8.79
C PRO A 104 -17.95 -7.23 -10.24
N VAL A 105 -18.48 -6.43 -11.16
CA VAL A 105 -18.43 -6.75 -12.61
C VAL A 105 -17.02 -6.59 -13.17
N ASP A 106 -16.27 -5.62 -12.67
CA ASP A 106 -14.92 -5.30 -13.12
C ASP A 106 -14.14 -4.56 -12.02
N ARG A 107 -12.87 -4.26 -12.27
CA ARG A 107 -12.04 -3.44 -11.39
C ARG A 107 -10.98 -2.62 -12.13
N SER A 108 -10.43 -1.62 -11.44
CA SER A 108 -9.10 -1.09 -11.73
C SER A 108 -8.18 -1.24 -10.51
N VAL A 109 -6.87 -1.37 -10.75
CA VAL A 109 -5.86 -1.53 -9.71
C VAL A 109 -4.82 -0.43 -9.87
N ARG A 110 -4.56 0.34 -8.82
CA ARG A 110 -3.59 1.46 -8.82
C ARG A 110 -2.66 1.42 -7.61
N TYR A 111 -1.42 1.81 -7.83
CA TYR A 111 -0.45 2.01 -6.76
C TYR A 111 -0.57 3.42 -6.18
N GLU A 112 -0.75 3.53 -4.87
CA GLU A 112 -0.94 4.81 -4.18
C GLU A 112 0.29 5.31 -3.43
N GLY A 113 1.25 4.43 -3.16
CA GLY A 113 2.44 4.81 -2.44
C GLY A 113 3.07 3.65 -1.70
N SER A 114 4.16 3.93 -1.03
CA SER A 114 4.83 2.98 -0.16
C SER A 114 5.48 3.67 1.03
N GLY A 115 5.52 2.98 2.15
CA GLY A 115 6.18 3.41 3.37
C GLY A 115 6.30 2.26 4.35
N MET A 116 7.27 2.33 5.27
CA MET A 116 7.46 1.34 6.34
C MET A 116 7.48 -0.12 5.84
N GLY A 117 8.11 -0.37 4.68
CA GLY A 117 8.22 -1.72 4.11
C GLY A 117 6.98 -2.22 3.36
N HIS A 118 5.93 -1.40 3.21
CA HIS A 118 4.69 -1.79 2.55
C HIS A 118 4.34 -0.83 1.40
N ALA A 119 3.62 -1.34 0.41
CA ALA A 119 2.90 -0.57 -0.58
C ALA A 119 1.41 -0.48 -0.21
N SER A 120 0.80 0.64 -0.58
CA SER A 120 -0.65 0.81 -0.63
C SER A 120 -1.10 0.64 -2.08
N VAL A 121 -1.96 -0.34 -2.32
CA VAL A 121 -2.56 -0.60 -3.64
C VAL A 121 -4.07 -0.47 -3.50
N VAL A 122 -4.72 0.27 -4.38
CA VAL A 122 -6.17 0.45 -4.35
C VAL A 122 -6.80 -0.35 -5.48
N VAL A 123 -7.79 -1.14 -5.13
CA VAL A 123 -8.69 -1.79 -6.08
C VAL A 123 -10.00 -1.02 -6.09
N THR A 124 -10.28 -0.34 -7.19
CA THR A 124 -11.61 0.25 -7.43
C THR A 124 -12.48 -0.83 -8.05
N GLN A 125 -13.48 -1.28 -7.31
CA GLN A 125 -14.44 -2.29 -7.73
C GLN A 125 -15.61 -1.61 -8.43
N TYR A 126 -15.97 -2.08 -9.63
CA TYR A 126 -17.12 -1.59 -10.39
C TYR A 126 -18.29 -2.55 -10.25
N TRP A 127 -19.49 -2.00 -10.01
CA TRP A 127 -20.68 -2.77 -9.72
C TRP A 127 -21.70 -2.72 -10.86
N GLY A 128 -22.61 -3.69 -10.89
CA GLY A 128 -23.61 -3.82 -11.96
C GLY A 128 -24.62 -2.67 -12.04
N ASP A 129 -24.76 -1.88 -10.97
CA ASP A 129 -25.59 -0.67 -10.92
C ASP A 129 -24.85 0.61 -11.38
N GLY A 130 -23.59 0.47 -11.79
CA GLY A 130 -22.73 1.58 -12.22
C GLY A 130 -22.02 2.32 -11.09
N SER A 131 -22.21 1.91 -9.83
CA SER A 131 -21.45 2.44 -8.70
C SER A 131 -20.02 1.89 -8.66
N ALA A 132 -19.17 2.50 -7.84
CA ALA A 132 -17.80 2.04 -7.61
C ALA A 132 -17.39 2.16 -6.14
N THR A 133 -16.54 1.25 -5.68
CA THR A 133 -16.03 1.24 -4.29
C THR A 133 -14.55 0.94 -4.28
N ASP A 134 -13.79 1.74 -3.54
CA ASP A 134 -12.35 1.53 -3.35
C ASP A 134 -12.08 0.60 -2.16
N VAL A 135 -11.18 -0.36 -2.35
CA VAL A 135 -10.64 -1.21 -1.30
C VAL A 135 -9.12 -1.07 -1.28
N TRP A 136 -8.56 -0.77 -0.11
CA TRP A 136 -7.15 -0.47 0.07
C TRP A 136 -6.40 -1.70 0.59
N TYR A 137 -5.45 -2.16 -0.21
CA TYR A 137 -4.56 -3.28 0.09
C TYR A 137 -3.24 -2.76 0.64
N ARG A 138 -2.81 -3.35 1.76
CA ARG A 138 -1.46 -3.22 2.28
C ARG A 138 -0.66 -4.44 1.84
N VAL A 139 0.42 -4.21 1.10
CA VAL A 139 1.22 -5.26 0.47
C VAL A 139 2.68 -5.11 0.89
N PRO A 140 3.29 -6.11 1.56
CA PRO A 140 4.71 -6.08 1.88
C PRO A 140 5.60 -5.99 0.62
N LEU A 141 6.60 -5.10 0.66
CA LEU A 141 7.52 -4.85 -0.47
C LEU A 141 8.59 -5.94 -0.66
N ASP A 142 8.71 -6.87 0.30
CA ASP A 142 9.60 -8.02 0.23
C ASP A 142 8.99 -9.21 -0.53
N GLY A 143 7.73 -9.08 -0.96
CA GLY A 143 7.03 -10.10 -1.70
C GLY A 143 6.33 -11.14 -0.83
N SER A 144 6.20 -10.94 0.49
CA SER A 144 5.35 -11.80 1.34
C SER A 144 3.86 -11.60 1.07
N GLN A 145 3.02 -12.38 1.76
CA GLN A 145 1.57 -12.33 1.62
C GLN A 145 0.99 -10.95 1.95
N ILE A 146 -0.15 -10.64 1.35
CA ILE A 146 -0.93 -9.42 1.62
C ILE A 146 -1.42 -9.51 3.07
N ASP A 147 -1.20 -8.45 3.83
CA ASP A 147 -1.38 -8.45 5.29
C ASP A 147 -2.34 -7.35 5.77
N GLY A 148 -2.99 -6.63 4.86
CA GLY A 148 -4.05 -5.69 5.22
C GLY A 148 -5.02 -5.41 4.08
N LEU A 149 -6.30 -5.32 4.45
CA LEU A 149 -7.41 -4.88 3.60
C LEU A 149 -8.21 -3.84 4.40
N GLN A 150 -8.33 -2.62 3.88
CA GLN A 150 -8.92 -1.49 4.59
C GLN A 150 -9.92 -0.75 3.71
N ASP A 151 -10.93 -0.17 4.35
CA ASP A 151 -11.79 0.84 3.75
C ASP A 151 -10.96 2.12 3.46
N PRO A 152 -11.37 2.97 2.51
CA PRO A 152 -10.65 4.20 2.21
C PRO A 152 -10.46 5.05 3.47
N PRO A 153 -9.32 5.77 3.59
CA PRO A 153 -9.10 6.69 4.70
C PRO A 153 -10.22 7.75 4.73
N ALA A 154 -10.70 8.04 5.93
CA ALA A 154 -11.76 9.02 6.20
C ALA A 154 -11.32 10.48 5.98
#